data_AF-A0A345DEA2-F1
#
_entry.id   AF-A0A345DEA2-F1
#
_cell.length_a   1.000
_cell.length_b   1.000
_cell.length_c   1.000
_cell.angle_alpha   90.00
_cell.angle_beta   90.00
_cell.angle_gamma   90.00
#
_symmetry.space_group_name_H-M   'P 1'
#
loop_
_entity.id
_entity.type
_entity.pdbx_description
1 polymer ?
#
loop_
_entity_poly.entity_id
_entity_poly.type
_entity_poly.pdbx_seq_one_letter_code
_entity_poly.pdbx_strand_id
1 'polypeptide(L)' 'MLDARAAHPDASLADLYDPLTMPANLVKAHAALDKAVDAAYGFKGTSDSQRVAFLFDLYQTYTHRLIADAPAKPKRSKKS' A
#
# COMPACT_ATOMS: atom_id res chain seq x y z
N MET A 1 2.82 16.24 -2.35
CA MET A 1 4.03 15.39 -2.21
C MET A 1 5.10 15.85 -3.19
N LEU A 2 4.82 15.86 -4.50
CA LEU A 2 5.76 16.34 -5.52
C LEU A 2 6.19 17.80 -5.29
N ASP A 3 5.26 18.71 -5.02
CA ASP A 3 5.59 20.12 -4.72
C ASP A 3 6.47 20.27 -3.48
N ALA A 4 6.24 19.42 -2.47
CA ALA A 4 7.03 19.43 -1.24
C ALA A 4 8.47 18.96 -1.48
N ARG A 5 8.70 18.05 -2.43
CA ARG A 5 10.04 17.68 -2.89
C ARG A 5 10.67 18.79 -3.74
N ALA A 6 9.90 19.36 -4.67
CA ALA A 6 10.37 20.42 -5.57
C ALA A 6 10.82 21.69 -4.84
N ALA A 7 10.31 21.92 -3.62
CA ALA A 7 10.76 23.00 -2.74
C ALA A 7 12.20 22.85 -2.22
N HIS A 8 12.86 21.70 -2.45
CA HIS A 8 14.22 21.39 -1.99
C HIS A 8 15.11 20.94 -3.15
N PRO A 9 15.48 21.86 -4.08
CA PRO A 9 16.14 21.50 -5.34
C PRO A 9 17.56 20.94 -5.17
N ASP A 10 18.25 21.28 -4.09
CA ASP A 10 19.63 20.85 -3.81
C ASP A 10 19.70 19.53 -3.02
N ALA A 11 18.57 19.01 -2.55
CA ALA A 11 18.50 17.78 -1.77
C ALA A 11 18.27 16.56 -2.68
N SER A 12 19.04 15.49 -2.46
CA SER A 12 18.76 14.21 -3.11
C SER A 12 17.51 13.56 -2.51
N LEU A 13 16.98 12.53 -3.17
CA LEU A 13 15.90 11.73 -2.57
C LEU A 13 16.35 11.03 -1.29
N ALA A 14 17.63 10.68 -1.15
CA ALA A 14 18.13 10.09 0.09
C ALA A 14 18.04 11.10 1.24
N ASP A 15 18.48 12.34 1.01
CA ASP A 15 18.42 13.42 2.00
C ASP A 15 16.97 13.74 2.40
N LEU A 16 16.07 13.77 1.41
CA LEU A 16 14.65 14.05 1.64
C LEU A 16 13.91 12.93 2.40
N TYR A 17 14.49 11.75 2.51
CA TYR A 17 13.85 10.58 3.11
C TYR A 17 14.61 9.99 4.29
N ASP A 18 15.70 10.61 4.72
CA ASP A 18 16.30 10.32 6.01
C ASP A 18 15.27 10.67 7.13
N PRO A 19 14.89 9.70 7.98
CA PRO A 19 13.90 9.91 9.03
C PRO A 19 14.23 11.02 10.03
N LEU A 20 15.53 11.35 10.19
CA LEU A 20 15.99 12.36 11.14
C LEU A 20 15.99 13.77 10.54
N THR A 21 16.09 13.89 9.22
CA THR A 21 16.27 15.17 8.52
C THR A 21 15.18 15.48 7.51
N MET A 22 14.18 14.60 7.35
CA MET A 22 13.04 14.82 6.44
C MET A 22 12.39 16.18 6.70
N PRO A 23 12.30 17.06 5.68
CA PRO A 23 11.72 18.39 5.85
C PRO A 23 10.26 18.35 6.31
N ALA A 24 9.88 19.26 7.21
CA ALA A 24 8.55 19.26 7.83
C ALA A 24 7.39 19.42 6.82
N ASN A 25 7.59 20.13 5.71
CA ASN A 25 6.60 20.24 4.64
C ASN A 25 6.38 18.88 3.93
N LEU A 26 7.44 18.08 3.79
CA LEU A 26 7.39 16.76 3.18
C LEU A 26 6.75 15.73 4.13
N VAL A 27 7.08 15.78 5.42
CA VAL A 27 6.39 14.97 6.46
C VAL A 27 4.89 15.22 6.44
N LYS A 28 4.46 16.50 6.42
CA LYS A 28 3.04 16.86 6.34
C LYS A 28 2.38 16.38 5.05
N ALA A 29 3.10 16.45 3.92
CA ALA A 29 2.58 15.98 2.65
C ALA A 29 2.39 14.45 2.63
N HIS A 30 3.28 13.69 3.28
CA HIS A 30 3.11 12.25 3.48
C HIS A 30 1.93 11.93 4.39
N ALA A 31 1.81 12.58 5.55
CA ALA A 31 0.69 12.36 6.46
C ALA A 31 -0.68 12.64 5.80
N ALA A 32 -0.76 13.66 4.95
CA ALA A 32 -1.97 13.96 4.18
C ALA A 32 -2.27 12.87 3.14
N LEU A 33 -1.24 12.35 2.46
CA LEU A 33 -1.37 11.25 1.52
C LEU A 33 -1.82 9.97 2.23
N ASP A 34 -1.18 9.62 3.35
CA ASP A 34 -1.52 8.43 4.14
C ASP A 34 -2.98 8.48 4.60
N LYS A 35 -3.45 9.63 5.07
CA LYS A 35 -4.86 9.82 5.44
C LYS A 35 -5.81 9.56 4.27
N ALA A 36 -5.45 10.02 3.06
CA ALA A 36 -6.27 9.80 1.87
C ALA A 36 -6.27 8.32 1.45
N VAL A 37 -5.13 7.64 1.53
CA VAL A 37 -5.00 6.20 1.25
C VAL A 37 -5.80 5.39 2.28
N ASP A 38 -5.65 5.70 3.57
CA ASP A 38 -6.39 5.02 4.63
C ASP A 38 -7.90 5.17 4.42
N ALA A 39 -8.37 6.37 4.05
CA ALA A 39 -9.76 6.61 3.70
C ALA A 39 -10.22 5.80 2.47
N ALA A 40 -9.39 5.72 1.41
CA ALA A 40 -9.72 4.96 0.20
C ALA A 40 -9.83 3.46 0.46
N TYR A 41 -9.02 2.93 1.38
CA TYR A 41 -9.08 1.54 1.82
C TYR A 41 -10.14 1.31 2.91
N GLY A 42 -10.70 2.36 3.52
CA GLY A 42 -11.60 2.25 4.68
C GLY A 42 -10.89 1.80 5.96
N PHE A 43 -9.56 1.96 6.04
CA PHE A 43 -8.77 1.63 7.21
C PHE A 43 -9.03 2.65 8.34
N LYS A 44 -9.25 2.16 9.57
CA LYS A 44 -9.57 2.98 10.75
C LYS A 44 -8.63 2.73 11.94
N GLY A 45 -7.59 1.92 11.75
CA GLY A 45 -6.60 1.64 12.79
C GLY A 45 -5.60 2.78 12.95
N THR A 46 -4.73 2.67 13.95
CA THR A 46 -3.75 3.71 14.31
C THR A 46 -2.31 3.21 14.37
N SER A 47 -2.08 1.89 14.26
CA SER A 47 -0.73 1.31 14.30
C SER A 47 -0.37 0.60 13.01
N ASP A 48 0.93 0.51 12.73
CA ASP A 48 1.46 -0.24 11.60
C ASP A 48 1.07 -1.72 11.67
N SER A 49 1.04 -2.31 12.87
CA SER A 49 0.59 -3.70 13.06
C SER A 49 -0.87 -3.92 12.67
N GLN A 50 -1.76 -2.98 13.00
CA GLN A 50 -3.16 -3.02 12.57
C GLN A 50 -3.29 -2.84 11.06
N ARG A 51 -2.49 -1.94 10.48
CA ARG A 51 -2.45 -1.71 9.03
C ARG A 51 -2.01 -2.97 8.28
N VAL A 52 -0.96 -3.64 8.75
CA VAL A 52 -0.47 -4.91 8.19
C VAL A 52 -1.54 -5.99 8.27
N ALA A 53 -2.18 -6.19 9.43
CA ALA A 53 -3.24 -7.17 9.58
C ALA A 53 -4.41 -6.92 8.60
N PHE A 54 -4.87 -5.66 8.52
CA PHE A 54 -5.93 -5.26 7.59
C PHE A 54 -5.57 -5.53 6.12
N LEU A 55 -4.32 -5.25 5.72
CA LEU A 55 -3.85 -5.52 4.36
C LEU A 55 -3.78 -7.03 4.06
N PHE A 56 -3.41 -7.86 5.02
CA PHE A 56 -3.43 -9.32 4.86
C PHE A 56 -4.85 -9.88 4.67
N ASP A 57 -5.84 -9.33 5.38
CA ASP A 57 -7.26 -9.73 5.20
C ASP A 57 -7.78 -9.35 3.81
N LEU A 58 -7.47 -8.15 3.33
CA LEU A 58 -7.80 -7.73 1.98
C LEU A 58 -7.11 -8.62 0.93
N TYR A 59 -5.83 -8.92 1.13
CA TYR A 59 -5.08 -9.80 0.25
C TYR A 59 -5.73 -11.20 0.16
N GLN A 60 -6.08 -11.81 1.29
CA GLN A 60 -6.78 -13.10 1.31
C GLN A 60 -8.12 -13.03 0.58
N THR A 61 -8.90 -11.97 0.81
CA THR A 61 -10.19 -11.77 0.13
C THR A 61 -10.05 -11.71 -1.38
N TYR A 62 -9.09 -10.93 -1.88
CA TYR A 62 -8.87 -10.79 -3.33
C TYR A 62 -8.22 -12.03 -3.94
N THR A 63 -7.28 -12.68 -3.27
CA THR A 63 -6.62 -13.87 -3.80
C THR A 63 -7.48 -15.12 -3.77
N HIS A 64 -8.29 -15.33 -2.72
CA HIS A 64 -9.27 -16.41 -2.70
C HIS A 64 -10.29 -16.28 -3.83
N ARG A 65 -10.76 -15.06 -4.10
CA ARG A 65 -11.64 -14.78 -5.25
C ARG A 65 -10.96 -15.12 -6.57
N LEU A 66 -9.72 -14.67 -6.77
CA LEU A 66 -8.97 -14.95 -8.00
C LEU A 66 -8.72 -16.45 -8.24
N ILE A 67 -8.52 -17.22 -7.17
CA ILE A 67 -8.35 -18.68 -7.25
C ILE A 67 -9.70 -19.38 -7.51
N ALA A 68 -10.77 -18.93 -6.87
CA ALA A 68 -12.12 -19.49 -7.04
C ALA A 68 -12.69 -19.21 -8.45
N ASP A 69 -12.37 -18.06 -9.02
CA ASP A 69 -12.80 -17.64 -10.36
C ASP A 69 -11.92 -18.26 -11.48
N ALA A 70 -10.87 -19.03 -11.13
CA ALA A 70 -10.04 -19.70 -12.11
C ALA A 70 -10.81 -20.84 -12.81
N PRO A 71 -10.74 -20.95 -14.16
CA PRO A 71 -11.48 -21.97 -14.89
C PRO A 71 -11.04 -23.37 -14.45
N ALA A 72 -12.02 -24.21 -14.09
CA ALA A 72 -11.77 -25.59 -13.69
C ALA A 72 -11.02 -26.34 -14.80
N LYS A 73 -9.86 -26.92 -14.47
CA LYS A 73 -9.09 -27.74 -15.41
C LYS A 73 -9.96 -28.92 -15.89
N PRO A 74 -10.00 -29.22 -17.19
CA PRO A 74 -10.82 -30.31 -17.71
C PRO A 74 -10.37 -31.65 -17.08
N LYS A 75 -11.32 -32.37 -16.46
CA LYS A 75 -11.08 -33.73 -15.95
C LYS A 75 -10.75 -34.64 -17.14
N ARG A 76 -9.49 -35.06 -17.26
CA ARG A 76 -9.09 -36.11 -18.20
C ARG A 76 -9.77 -37.42 -17.79
N SER A 77 -10.77 -37.86 -18.56
CA SER A 77 -11.31 -39.21 -18.43
C SER A 77 -10.22 -40.23 -18.78
N LYS A 78 -9.88 -41.12 -17.85
CA LYS A 78 -9.11 -42.33 -18.18
C LYS A 78 -9.97 -43.18 -19.11
N LYS A 79 -9.55 -43.33 -20.37
CA LYS A 79 -10.11 -44.36 -21.26
C LYS A 79 -9.56 -45.71 -20.80
N SER A 80 -10.49 -46.63 -20.55
CA SER A 80 -10.25 -48.06 -20.33
C SER A 80 -9.72 -48.73 -21.60
#